data_AF-G5A7T9-F1
#
_entry.id   AF-G5A7T9-F1
#
_cell.length_a   1.000
_cell.length_b   1.000
_cell.length_c   1.000
_cell.angle_alpha   90.00
_cell.angle_beta   90.00
_cell.angle_gamma   90.00
#
_symmetry.space_group_name_H-M   'P 1'
#
loop_
_entity.id
_entity.type
_entity.pdbx_description
1 polymer ?
#
loop_
_entity_poly.entity_id
_entity_poly.type
_entity_poly.pdbx_seq_one_letter_code
_entity_poly.pdbx_strand_id
1 'polypeptide(L)'
;MALALRFAEEGEFSSRACDVSLSDAPDVAPSKAIFRWSRAVRRLLQDQDQVRVKTLVVAMPGPAQQLVQQLTRDWVSVGTLVTTDQLIHPCNLQATPSAGVILAKKGLKEQDNTLVVLVGQDVPVAASWAWIKSLKQHVEAEDVVCLDSQLSTIYADQFSDADKLRMLASSAVTDEMKTVTPVRPLEVPQFVTGIPAALLTDGELRKRRARVYVSLRDVSSTPADVMRSFLPLVASSSSVLGELERPLFFQPTGESMHEDGATGSLDVLYT
;
A
#
# COMPACT_ATOMS: atom_id res chain seq x y z
N MET A 1 -23.52 36.94 -23.61
CA MET A 1 -24.44 37.04 -22.46
C MET A 1 -23.61 37.33 -21.23
N ALA A 2 -23.67 38.57 -20.75
CA ALA A 2 -23.00 39.02 -19.53
C ALA A 2 -24.03 39.03 -18.40
N LEU A 3 -23.71 38.40 -17.27
CA LEU A 3 -24.54 38.45 -16.07
C LEU A 3 -24.34 39.81 -15.40
N ALA A 4 -25.35 40.67 -15.49
CA ALA A 4 -25.42 41.94 -14.79
C ALA A 4 -25.92 41.70 -13.35
N LEU A 5 -25.07 42.01 -12.37
CA LEU A 5 -25.44 42.06 -10.96
C LEU A 5 -26.38 43.25 -10.74
N ARG A 6 -27.50 43.01 -10.04
CA ARG A 6 -28.67 43.91 -9.97
C ARG A 6 -28.66 44.90 -8.80
N PHE A 7 -27.61 44.95 -7.98
CA PHE A 7 -27.55 45.84 -6.82
C PHE A 7 -26.16 46.47 -6.68
N ALA A 8 -26.13 47.80 -6.57
CA ALA A 8 -24.91 48.60 -6.44
C ALA A 8 -24.30 48.59 -5.02
N GLU A 9 -24.94 47.93 -4.06
CA GLU A 9 -24.49 47.85 -2.66
C GLU A 9 -23.74 46.55 -2.32
N GLU A 10 -23.62 45.60 -3.26
CA GLU A 10 -22.77 44.39 -3.10
C GLU A 10 -21.31 44.63 -3.55
N GLY A 11 -20.96 45.89 -3.82
CA GLY A 11 -19.67 46.33 -4.36
C GLY A 11 -18.62 46.74 -3.33
N GLU A 12 -18.72 46.28 -2.07
CA GLU A 12 -17.72 46.54 -1.03
C GLU A 12 -17.16 45.26 -0.42
N PHE A 13 -16.54 44.40 -1.25
CA PHE A 13 -15.48 43.54 -0.72
C PHE A 13 -14.22 44.39 -0.53
N SER A 14 -14.25 45.14 0.57
CA SER A 14 -13.12 45.89 1.11
C SER A 14 -11.91 44.95 1.24
N SER A 15 -10.89 45.25 0.45
CA SER A 15 -9.50 44.82 0.50
C SER A 15 -8.84 45.16 1.84
N ARG A 16 -9.28 44.50 2.91
CA ARG A 16 -8.43 44.27 4.08
C ARG A 16 -7.77 42.92 3.88
N ALA A 17 -6.63 42.97 3.22
CA ALA A 17 -5.59 41.98 3.40
C ALA A 17 -5.39 41.85 4.92
N CYS A 18 -5.95 40.80 5.51
CA CYS A 18 -5.50 40.34 6.80
C CYS A 18 -4.02 40.02 6.61
N ASP A 19 -3.18 40.70 7.37
CA ASP A 19 -1.76 40.42 7.48
C ASP A 19 -1.62 38.98 8.01
N VAL A 20 -1.52 37.99 7.11
CA VAL A 20 -1.41 36.55 7.46
C VAL A 20 -0.01 36.20 7.96
N SER A 21 0.80 37.19 8.34
CA SER A 21 2.21 36.97 8.63
C SER A 21 2.50 36.22 9.94
N LEU A 22 1.49 35.86 10.77
CA LEU A 22 1.73 35.25 12.09
C LEU A 22 0.75 34.15 12.56
N SER A 23 -0.12 33.58 11.70
CA SER A 23 -1.06 32.50 12.12
C SER A 23 -0.97 31.19 11.33
N ASP A 24 0.10 30.99 10.56
CA ASP A 24 0.32 29.78 9.75
C ASP A 24 1.30 28.76 10.39
N ALA A 25 1.50 28.83 11.70
CA ALA A 25 2.10 27.69 12.40
C ALA A 25 1.01 26.62 12.58
N PRO A 26 1.15 25.41 12.01
CA PRO A 26 0.20 24.35 12.31
C PRO A 26 0.19 24.13 13.83
N ASP A 27 -0.98 24.24 14.46
CA ASP A 27 -1.18 24.00 15.90
C ASP A 27 -0.72 22.59 16.33
N VAL A 28 -0.56 21.69 15.36
CA VAL A 28 -0.08 20.32 15.54
C VAL A 28 1.36 20.24 15.06
N ALA A 29 2.27 19.83 15.94
CA ALA A 29 3.66 19.56 15.58
C ALA A 29 3.72 18.60 14.37
N PRO A 30 4.57 18.87 13.37
CA PRO A 30 4.60 18.06 12.16
C PRO A 30 5.00 16.61 12.48
N SER A 31 4.24 15.66 11.95
CA SER A 31 4.50 14.22 12.12
C SER A 31 5.92 13.89 11.66
N LYS A 32 6.67 13.16 12.50
CA LYS A 32 8.00 12.65 12.17
C LYS A 32 7.93 11.15 11.97
N ALA A 33 8.75 10.62 11.06
CA ALA A 33 8.85 9.18 10.81
C ALA A 33 10.26 8.69 11.15
N ILE A 34 10.32 7.63 11.96
CA ILE A 34 11.55 7.01 12.44
C ILE A 34 11.73 5.69 11.72
N PHE A 35 12.79 5.60 10.93
CA PHE A 35 13.23 4.39 10.28
C PHE A 35 14.40 3.78 11.05
N ARG A 36 14.41 2.46 11.22
CA ARG A 36 15.52 1.75 11.86
C ARG A 36 15.78 0.39 11.22
N TRP A 37 16.97 0.24 10.66
CA TRP A 37 17.49 -1.08 10.29
C TRP A 37 17.76 -1.97 11.52
N SER A 38 17.52 -3.27 11.35
CA SER A 38 17.86 -4.28 12.34
C SER A 38 19.37 -4.28 12.62
N ARG A 39 19.78 -4.81 13.78
CA ARG A 39 21.21 -4.80 14.16
C ARG A 39 22.07 -5.59 13.17
N ALA A 40 21.56 -6.71 12.65
CA ALA A 40 22.26 -7.52 11.66
C ALA A 40 22.48 -6.73 10.36
N VAL A 41 21.46 -6.01 9.92
CA VAL A 41 21.51 -5.19 8.71
C VAL A 41 22.44 -3.99 8.88
N ARG A 42 22.39 -3.28 10.01
CA ARG A 42 23.32 -2.16 10.26
C ARG A 42 24.79 -2.58 10.23
N ARG A 43 25.11 -3.77 10.75
CA ARG A 43 26.48 -4.33 10.64
C ARG A 43 26.87 -4.66 9.21
N LEU A 44 25.90 -5.03 8.39
CA LEU A 44 26.10 -5.43 7.00
C LEU A 44 26.23 -4.21 6.07
N LEU A 45 25.45 -3.16 6.32
CA LEU A 45 25.47 -1.92 5.54
C LEU A 45 26.66 -1.02 5.89
N GLN A 46 27.20 -1.14 7.11
CA GLN A 46 28.33 -0.33 7.60
C GLN A 46 28.08 1.17 7.40
N ASP A 47 28.58 1.73 6.29
CA ASP A 47 28.50 3.15 5.92
C ASP A 47 27.47 3.47 4.83
N GLN A 48 26.75 2.47 4.30
CA GLN A 48 25.66 2.73 3.36
C GLN A 48 24.37 3.09 4.09
N ASP A 49 23.96 4.34 3.95
CA ASP A 49 22.70 4.83 4.52
C ASP A 49 21.46 4.37 3.74
N GLN A 50 21.64 4.05 2.45
CA GLN A 50 20.58 3.73 1.51
C GLN A 50 20.85 2.42 0.76
N VAL A 51 19.82 1.58 0.64
CA VAL A 51 19.85 0.32 -0.10
C VAL A 51 19.08 0.45 -1.40
N ARG A 52 19.68 -0.01 -2.49
CA ARG A 52 19.02 -0.10 -3.79
C ARG A 52 18.35 -1.45 -3.98
N VAL A 53 17.11 -1.43 -4.44
CA VAL A 53 16.28 -2.62 -4.64
C VAL A 53 15.53 -2.51 -5.96
N LYS A 54 15.24 -3.66 -6.57
CA LYS A 54 14.47 -3.69 -7.81
C LYS A 54 13.01 -3.39 -7.53
N THR A 55 12.41 -4.14 -6.61
CA THR A 55 10.98 -4.00 -6.28
C THR A 55 10.79 -3.72 -4.80
N LEU A 56 9.95 -2.74 -4.49
CA LEU A 56 9.47 -2.46 -3.16
C LEU A 56 7.96 -2.68 -3.10
N VAL A 57 7.54 -3.72 -2.37
CA VAL A 57 6.12 -4.02 -2.15
C VAL A 57 5.67 -3.38 -0.83
N VAL A 58 4.62 -2.57 -0.85
CA VAL A 58 4.05 -1.91 0.32
C VAL A 58 2.63 -2.44 0.54
N ALA A 59 2.43 -3.19 1.62
CA ALA A 59 1.13 -3.77 1.94
C ALA A 59 0.43 -2.96 3.03
N MET A 60 -0.70 -2.34 2.67
CA MET A 60 -1.51 -1.54 3.59
C MET A 60 -2.24 -2.43 4.62
N PRO A 61 -2.54 -1.91 5.82
CA PRO A 61 -3.16 -2.69 6.88
C PRO A 61 -4.48 -3.34 6.44
N GLY A 62 -4.71 -4.58 6.87
CA GLY A 62 -5.90 -5.36 6.51
C GLY A 62 -5.59 -6.59 5.64
N PRO A 63 -6.54 -7.04 4.79
CA PRO A 63 -6.37 -8.29 4.04
C PRO A 63 -5.20 -8.27 3.03
N ALA A 64 -4.84 -7.11 2.49
CA ALA A 64 -3.67 -6.95 1.62
C ALA A 64 -2.36 -7.28 2.37
N GLN A 65 -2.21 -6.75 3.59
CA GLN A 65 -1.08 -7.09 4.47
C GLN A 65 -1.08 -8.57 4.88
N GLN A 66 -2.24 -9.15 5.19
CA GLN A 66 -2.36 -10.57 5.54
C GLN A 66 -1.90 -11.48 4.38
N LEU A 67 -2.30 -11.17 3.14
CA LEU A 67 -1.86 -11.91 1.97
C LEU A 67 -0.33 -11.85 1.82
N VAL A 68 0.24 -10.65 1.91
CA VAL A 68 1.69 -10.48 1.77
C VAL A 68 2.42 -11.18 2.90
N GLN A 69 1.93 -11.12 4.14
CA GLN A 69 2.48 -11.88 5.26
C GLN A 69 2.50 -13.39 5.00
N GLN A 70 1.46 -13.94 4.36
CA GLN A 70 1.45 -15.35 3.97
C GLN A 70 2.48 -15.67 2.89
N LEU A 71 2.64 -14.79 1.89
CA LEU A 71 3.63 -14.93 0.81
C LEU A 71 5.08 -14.75 1.29
N THR A 72 5.28 -14.07 2.43
CA THR A 72 6.60 -13.77 3.00
C THR A 72 6.83 -14.48 4.33
N ARG A 73 6.20 -15.64 4.55
CA ARG A 73 6.27 -16.37 5.83
C ARG A 73 7.70 -16.71 6.25
N ASP A 74 8.55 -17.06 5.28
CA ASP A 74 9.94 -17.46 5.50
C ASP A 74 10.93 -16.29 5.39
N TRP A 75 10.43 -15.06 5.25
CA TRP A 75 11.27 -13.87 5.13
C TRP A 75 11.67 -13.33 6.49
N VAL A 76 12.80 -12.61 6.53
CA VAL A 76 13.36 -12.08 7.77
C VAL A 76 13.09 -10.59 7.89
N SER A 77 12.73 -10.14 9.10
CA SER A 77 12.63 -8.72 9.42
C SER A 77 13.99 -8.04 9.39
N VAL A 78 14.13 -7.08 8.49
CA VAL A 78 15.34 -6.31 8.25
C VAL A 78 15.27 -4.90 8.79
N GLY A 79 14.07 -4.35 9.01
CA GLY A 79 13.91 -2.99 9.50
C GLY A 79 12.51 -2.68 10.01
N THR A 80 12.37 -1.50 10.60
CA THR A 80 11.12 -1.01 11.18
C THR A 80 10.93 0.46 10.83
N LEU A 81 9.69 0.87 10.60
CA LEU A 81 9.30 2.25 10.28
C LEU A 81 8.04 2.63 11.06
N VAL A 82 8.11 3.71 11.83
CA VAL A 82 7.04 4.18 12.72
C VAL A 82 6.91 5.70 12.63
N THR A 83 5.69 6.23 12.75
CA THR A 83 5.49 7.68 12.89
C THR A 83 5.27 8.05 14.36
N THR A 84 5.71 9.25 14.76
CA THR A 84 5.67 9.69 16.16
C THR A 84 4.25 9.87 16.71
N ASP A 85 3.29 10.05 15.83
CA ASP A 85 1.86 10.22 16.07
C ASP A 85 1.07 8.92 15.89
N GLN A 86 1.75 7.80 15.61
CA GLN A 86 1.13 6.49 15.48
C GLN A 86 0.74 5.94 16.86
N LEU A 87 -0.50 5.49 17.00
CA LEU A 87 -0.97 4.84 18.22
C LEU A 87 -0.40 3.42 18.30
N ILE A 88 0.59 3.22 19.17
CA ILE A 88 1.16 1.88 19.43
C ILE A 88 0.36 1.22 20.54
N HIS A 89 -0.53 0.30 20.15
CA HIS A 89 -1.28 -0.52 21.08
C HIS A 89 -0.34 -1.53 21.77
N PRO A 90 -0.17 -1.49 23.11
CA PRO A 90 0.83 -2.29 23.82
C PRO A 90 0.52 -3.79 23.87
N CYS A 91 -0.73 -4.20 23.61
CA CYS A 91 -1.16 -5.59 23.62
C CYS A 91 -2.18 -5.84 22.51
N ASN A 92 -1.74 -6.30 21.35
CA ASN A 92 -2.63 -6.85 20.33
C ASN A 92 -2.64 -8.37 20.44
N LEU A 93 -3.82 -8.95 20.63
CA LEU A 93 -4.05 -10.39 20.52
C LEU A 93 -3.99 -10.86 19.06
N GLN A 94 -4.03 -9.94 18.10
CA GLN A 94 -3.92 -10.20 16.67
C GLN A 94 -2.48 -10.01 16.17
N ALA A 95 -2.05 -10.88 15.25
CA ALA A 95 -0.72 -10.89 14.65
C ALA A 95 -0.44 -9.72 13.67
N THR A 96 -1.19 -8.62 13.74
CA THR A 96 -0.96 -7.43 12.92
C THR A 96 0.09 -6.54 13.56
N PRO A 97 1.15 -6.14 12.83
CA PRO A 97 2.21 -5.35 13.41
C PRO A 97 1.72 -3.92 13.71
N SER A 98 1.96 -3.47 14.94
CA SER A 98 1.66 -2.08 15.35
C SER A 98 2.59 -1.07 14.69
N ALA A 99 3.83 -1.49 14.40
CA ALA A 99 4.82 -0.72 13.66
C ALA A 99 4.91 -1.20 12.21
N GLY A 100 5.38 -0.35 11.30
CA GLY A 100 5.76 -0.80 9.96
C GLY A 100 6.95 -1.75 10.02
N VAL A 101 6.85 -2.92 9.39
CA VAL A 101 7.90 -3.94 9.37
C VAL A 101 8.41 -4.14 7.96
N ILE A 102 9.73 -4.17 7.80
CA ILE A 102 10.40 -4.36 6.52
C ILE A 102 10.98 -5.77 6.49
N LEU A 103 10.64 -6.53 5.45
CA LEU A 103 11.03 -7.93 5.25
C LEU A 103 11.91 -8.07 4.01
N ALA A 104 12.84 -9.04 4.07
CA ALA A 104 13.67 -9.46 2.94
C ALA A 104 13.82 -10.99 2.90
N LYS A 105 13.87 -11.56 1.68
CA LYS A 105 14.01 -13.00 1.45
C LYS A 105 15.41 -13.55 1.77
N LYS A 106 16.43 -12.85 1.27
CA LYS A 106 17.85 -13.10 1.49
C LYS A 106 18.45 -11.76 1.89
N GLY A 107 19.46 -11.73 2.77
CA GLY A 107 20.02 -10.46 3.28
C GLY A 107 20.31 -9.43 2.16
N LEU A 108 20.34 -8.14 2.50
CA LEU A 108 20.34 -6.98 1.57
C LEU A 108 21.56 -6.84 0.61
N LYS A 109 22.37 -7.90 0.39
CA LYS A 109 23.60 -7.84 -0.42
C LYS A 109 23.41 -8.01 -1.93
N GLU A 110 22.24 -8.44 -2.39
CA GLU A 110 21.98 -8.69 -3.83
C GLU A 110 21.32 -7.46 -4.48
N GLN A 111 21.78 -7.08 -5.68
CA GLN A 111 21.29 -5.91 -6.41
C GLN A 111 19.90 -6.10 -7.01
N ASP A 112 19.42 -7.34 -7.12
CA ASP A 112 18.09 -7.70 -7.67
C ASP A 112 17.07 -8.00 -6.55
N ASN A 113 17.28 -7.41 -5.38
CA ASN A 113 16.49 -7.73 -4.19
C ASN A 113 15.08 -7.11 -4.24
N THR A 114 14.12 -7.85 -3.69
CA THR A 114 12.77 -7.37 -3.40
C THR A 114 12.60 -7.16 -1.90
N LEU A 115 12.11 -5.99 -1.52
CA LEU A 115 11.74 -5.68 -0.14
C LEU A 115 10.23 -5.56 0.00
N VAL A 116 9.75 -5.99 1.14
CA VAL A 116 8.34 -5.91 1.50
C VAL A 116 8.21 -5.03 2.74
N VAL A 117 7.30 -4.06 2.70
CA VAL A 117 6.94 -3.21 3.83
C VAL A 117 5.51 -3.52 4.22
N LEU A 118 5.35 -4.15 5.37
CA LEU A 118 4.06 -4.32 6.03
C LEU A 118 3.79 -3.04 6.82
N VAL A 119 2.84 -2.22 6.36
CA VAL A 119 2.53 -0.94 7.00
C VAL A 119 1.91 -1.19 8.39
N GLY A 120 2.33 -0.41 9.39
CA GLY A 120 1.78 -0.53 10.74
C GLY A 120 0.33 -0.04 10.81
N GLN A 121 -0.43 -0.55 11.78
CA GLN A 121 -1.78 -0.07 12.06
C GLN A 121 -1.77 1.43 12.42
N ASP A 122 -2.81 2.17 12.06
CA ASP A 122 -3.05 3.54 12.51
C ASP A 122 -1.99 4.59 12.10
N VAL A 123 -1.31 4.44 10.95
CA VAL A 123 -0.49 5.53 10.40
C VAL A 123 -1.42 6.68 9.94
N PRO A 124 -1.34 7.89 10.54
CA PRO A 124 -2.24 8.98 10.18
C PRO A 124 -2.02 9.44 8.74
N VAL A 125 -3.09 9.82 8.04
CA VAL A 125 -3.02 10.33 6.66
C VAL A 125 -2.07 11.52 6.56
N ALA A 126 -2.09 12.43 7.56
CA ALA A 126 -1.19 13.57 7.65
C ALA A 126 0.30 13.19 7.73
N ALA A 127 0.62 12.01 8.28
CA ALA A 127 1.99 11.51 8.41
C ALA A 127 2.50 10.80 7.15
N SER A 128 1.65 10.53 6.15
CA SER A 128 1.99 9.73 4.96
C SER A 128 3.23 10.26 4.22
N TRP A 129 3.36 11.58 4.09
CA TRP A 129 4.51 12.17 3.41
C TRP A 129 5.80 12.03 4.21
N ALA A 130 5.75 12.24 5.53
CA ALA A 130 6.88 12.03 6.42
C ALA A 130 7.33 10.56 6.40
N TRP A 131 6.37 9.64 6.40
CA TRP A 131 6.58 8.20 6.30
C TRP A 131 7.34 7.84 5.01
N ILE A 132 6.86 8.29 3.85
CA ILE A 132 7.49 8.01 2.55
C ILE A 132 8.89 8.64 2.48
N LYS A 133 9.05 9.87 2.96
CA LYS A 133 10.34 10.56 2.97
C LYS A 133 11.37 9.78 3.79
N SER A 134 10.99 9.30 4.97
CA SER A 134 11.85 8.51 5.85
C SER A 134 12.19 7.15 5.20
N LEU A 135 11.21 6.46 4.59
CA LEU A 135 11.48 5.23 3.85
C LEU A 135 12.49 5.44 2.72
N LYS A 136 12.34 6.52 1.94
CA LYS A 136 13.19 6.81 0.77
C LYS A 136 14.59 7.27 1.10
N GLN A 137 14.82 7.79 2.31
CA GLN A 137 16.18 8.06 2.79
C GLN A 137 17.00 6.76 2.91
N HIS A 138 16.34 5.63 3.12
CA HIS A 138 16.99 4.35 3.38
C HIS A 138 16.78 3.31 2.28
N VAL A 139 15.74 3.44 1.46
CA VAL A 139 15.43 2.48 0.39
C VAL A 139 15.20 3.23 -0.93
N GLU A 140 16.02 2.91 -1.92
CA GLU A 140 15.86 3.35 -3.29
C GLU A 140 15.36 2.19 -4.15
N ALA A 141 14.09 2.23 -4.54
CA ALA A 141 13.47 1.22 -5.39
C ALA A 141 13.35 1.69 -6.85
N GLU A 142 13.58 0.78 -7.80
CA GLU A 142 13.29 1.01 -9.23
C GLU A 142 11.79 0.95 -9.52
N ASP A 143 11.09 0.00 -8.90
CA ASP A 143 9.65 -0.18 -8.99
C ASP A 143 9.00 -0.28 -7.61
N VAL A 144 7.90 0.44 -7.42
CA VAL A 144 7.13 0.45 -6.17
C VAL A 144 5.74 -0.09 -6.44
N VAL A 145 5.36 -1.12 -5.71
CA VAL A 145 4.05 -1.76 -5.78
C VAL A 145 3.36 -1.60 -4.45
N CYS A 146 2.18 -1.00 -4.41
CA CYS A 146 1.39 -0.86 -3.19
C CYS A 146 0.08 -1.64 -3.31
N LEU A 147 -0.29 -2.38 -2.26
CA LEU A 147 -1.52 -3.14 -2.18
C LEU A 147 -2.42 -2.53 -1.11
N ASP A 148 -3.65 -2.19 -1.49
CA ASP A 148 -4.63 -1.56 -0.61
C ASP A 148 -6.03 -2.15 -0.79
N SER A 149 -6.90 -2.01 0.21
CA SER A 149 -8.29 -2.44 0.13
C SER A 149 -9.22 -1.32 0.57
N GLN A 150 -10.17 -0.98 -0.30
CA GLN A 150 -11.06 0.17 -0.11
C GLN A 150 -12.52 -0.25 -0.26
N LEU A 151 -13.38 0.33 0.56
CA LEU A 151 -14.82 0.15 0.44
C LEU A 151 -15.29 0.78 -0.87
N SER A 152 -15.98 0.01 -1.72
CA SER A 152 -16.61 0.53 -2.92
C SER A 152 -17.73 1.48 -2.52
N THR A 153 -17.55 2.76 -2.82
CA THR A 153 -18.55 3.81 -2.58
C THR A 153 -19.53 3.96 -3.75
N ILE A 154 -19.26 3.27 -4.86
CA ILE A 154 -20.15 3.20 -6.02
C ILE A 154 -20.85 1.85 -5.96
N TYR A 155 -22.19 1.87 -5.96
CA TYR A 155 -23.02 0.68 -6.13
C TYR A 155 -22.74 0.10 -7.51
N ALA A 156 -21.83 -0.85 -7.58
CA ALA A 156 -21.55 -1.59 -8.79
C ALA A 156 -22.12 -2.99 -8.62
N ASP A 157 -23.37 -3.16 -9.03
CA ASP A 157 -24.16 -4.39 -8.86
C ASP A 157 -23.63 -5.59 -9.68
N GLN A 158 -22.43 -5.53 -10.27
CA GLN A 158 -22.04 -6.45 -11.37
C GLN A 158 -20.59 -6.94 -11.39
N PHE A 159 -19.77 -6.73 -10.36
CA PHE A 159 -18.40 -7.26 -10.40
C PHE A 159 -18.35 -8.71 -9.92
N SER A 160 -17.93 -9.61 -10.82
CA SER A 160 -17.44 -10.94 -10.43
C SER A 160 -16.25 -10.78 -9.45
N ASP A 161 -15.95 -11.79 -8.63
CA ASP A 161 -14.84 -11.67 -7.65
C ASP A 161 -13.48 -11.34 -8.29
N ALA A 162 -13.29 -11.70 -9.56
CA ALA A 162 -12.10 -11.34 -10.35
C ALA A 162 -12.08 -9.88 -10.82
N ASP A 163 -13.24 -9.23 -10.89
CA ASP A 163 -13.41 -7.84 -11.32
C ASP A 163 -13.35 -6.84 -10.14
N LYS A 164 -12.92 -7.26 -8.95
CA LYS A 164 -12.79 -6.36 -7.78
C LYS A 164 -11.44 -5.66 -7.70
N LEU A 165 -10.41 -6.18 -8.38
CA LEU A 165 -9.08 -5.57 -8.39
C LEU A 165 -9.02 -4.42 -9.40
N ARG A 166 -8.47 -3.29 -8.97
CA ARG A 166 -8.21 -2.10 -9.79
C ARG A 166 -6.76 -1.65 -9.64
N MET A 167 -6.26 -0.94 -10.64
CA MET A 167 -4.89 -0.42 -10.65
C MET A 167 -4.88 1.09 -10.89
N LEU A 168 -4.02 1.78 -10.17
CA LEU A 168 -3.52 3.11 -10.50
C LEU A 168 -2.01 3.03 -10.73
N ALA A 169 -1.50 3.78 -11.69
CA ALA A 169 -0.08 3.77 -12.01
C ALA A 169 0.42 5.18 -12.36
N SER A 170 1.67 5.47 -11.99
CA SER A 170 2.40 6.65 -12.47
C SER A 170 2.66 6.55 -13.97
N SER A 171 2.88 7.68 -14.64
CA SER A 171 3.22 7.75 -16.07
C SER A 171 4.50 7.01 -16.46
N ALA A 172 5.41 6.78 -15.50
CA ALA A 172 6.66 6.04 -15.73
C ALA A 172 6.45 4.51 -15.90
N VAL A 173 5.25 3.99 -15.63
CA VAL A 173 4.91 2.58 -15.83
C VAL A 173 4.53 2.34 -17.29
N THR A 174 5.39 1.61 -17.99
CA THR A 174 5.22 1.25 -19.41
C THR A 174 4.03 0.32 -19.62
N ASP A 175 3.43 0.35 -20.80
CA ASP A 175 2.28 -0.51 -21.13
C ASP A 175 2.64 -2.00 -21.11
N GLU A 176 3.87 -2.37 -21.47
CA GLU A 176 4.39 -3.74 -21.32
C GLU A 176 4.21 -4.24 -19.88
N MET A 177 4.58 -3.44 -18.88
CA MET A 177 4.41 -3.80 -17.46
C MET A 177 2.94 -3.91 -17.03
N LYS A 178 2.02 -3.25 -17.73
CA LYS A 178 0.56 -3.38 -17.49
C LYS A 178 0.01 -4.65 -18.14
N THR A 179 0.58 -5.09 -19.25
CA THR A 179 0.17 -6.35 -19.91
C THR A 179 0.61 -7.60 -19.16
N VAL A 180 1.71 -7.52 -18.39
CA VAL A 180 2.21 -8.63 -17.56
C VAL A 180 1.17 -9.08 -16.53
N THR A 181 0.34 -8.17 -16.03
CA THR A 181 -0.78 -8.52 -15.14
C THR A 181 -1.97 -7.62 -15.47
N PRO A 182 -2.87 -8.07 -16.36
CA PRO A 182 -3.94 -7.24 -16.88
C PRO A 182 -4.98 -6.95 -15.79
N VAL A 183 -4.86 -5.78 -15.16
CA VAL A 183 -5.79 -5.27 -14.16
C VAL A 183 -6.43 -3.99 -14.69
N ARG A 184 -7.75 -3.87 -14.55
CA ARG A 184 -8.49 -2.69 -14.99
C ARG A 184 -8.07 -1.44 -14.20
N PRO A 185 -8.01 -0.26 -14.84
CA PRO A 185 -7.72 0.98 -14.13
C PRO A 185 -8.85 1.34 -13.17
N LEU A 186 -8.51 1.97 -12.03
CA LEU A 186 -9.50 2.50 -11.09
C LEU A 186 -10.38 3.58 -11.77
N GLU A 187 -11.69 3.46 -11.61
CA GLU A 187 -12.68 4.31 -12.28
C GLU A 187 -12.89 5.62 -11.50
N VAL A 188 -13.07 6.73 -12.22
CA VAL A 188 -13.43 8.03 -11.63
C VAL A 188 -14.91 7.98 -11.24
N PRO A 189 -15.33 8.48 -10.05
CA PRO A 189 -14.60 9.36 -9.12
C PRO A 189 -13.83 8.68 -7.99
N GLN A 190 -13.49 7.39 -8.06
CA GLN A 190 -12.75 6.73 -6.98
C GLN A 190 -11.30 7.24 -6.92
N PHE A 191 -10.77 7.37 -5.70
CA PHE A 191 -9.42 7.83 -5.44
C PHE A 191 -8.82 7.11 -4.23
N VAL A 192 -7.50 7.06 -4.19
CA VAL A 192 -6.76 6.54 -3.04
C VAL A 192 -6.33 7.68 -2.13
N THR A 193 -6.14 7.41 -0.84
CA THR A 193 -5.67 8.39 0.15
C THR A 193 -4.48 7.85 0.93
N GLY A 194 -3.84 8.68 1.77
CA GLY A 194 -2.75 8.25 2.63
C GLY A 194 -1.48 7.83 1.89
N ILE A 195 -0.83 6.77 2.37
CA ILE A 195 0.43 6.24 1.82
C ILE A 195 0.30 5.88 0.33
N PRO A 196 -0.73 5.13 -0.15
CA PRO A 196 -0.88 4.81 -1.57
C PRO A 196 -0.92 6.06 -2.47
N ALA A 197 -1.68 7.09 -2.09
CA ALA A 197 -1.78 8.34 -2.83
C ALA A 197 -0.44 9.09 -2.88
N ALA A 198 0.25 9.14 -1.73
CA ALA A 198 1.52 9.82 -1.62
C ALA A 198 2.65 9.06 -2.38
N LEU A 199 2.58 7.73 -2.48
CA LEU A 199 3.48 6.93 -3.32
C LEU A 199 3.28 7.20 -4.81
N LEU A 200 2.03 7.25 -5.28
CA LEU A 200 1.71 7.64 -6.67
C LEU A 200 2.18 9.06 -6.97
N THR A 201 1.91 9.98 -6.06
CA THR A 201 2.31 11.40 -6.21
C THR A 201 3.82 11.53 -6.32
N ASP A 202 4.58 10.89 -5.42
CA ASP A 202 6.05 10.94 -5.53
C ASP A 202 6.56 10.22 -6.78
N GLY A 203 5.96 9.08 -7.15
CA GLY A 203 6.29 8.38 -8.39
C GLY A 203 6.11 9.27 -9.62
N GLU A 204 5.01 10.01 -9.70
CA GLU A 204 4.74 10.93 -10.80
C GLU A 204 5.71 12.13 -10.80
N LEU A 205 5.94 12.75 -9.63
CA LEU A 205 6.83 13.91 -9.50
C LEU A 205 8.29 13.55 -9.82
N ARG A 206 8.74 12.36 -9.44
CA ARG A 206 10.12 11.90 -9.63
C ARG A 206 10.30 11.03 -10.88
N LYS A 207 9.26 10.84 -11.68
CA LYS A 207 9.26 9.96 -12.86
C LYS A 207 9.75 8.54 -12.52
N ARG A 208 9.32 8.03 -11.38
CA ARG A 208 9.59 6.66 -10.90
C ARG A 208 8.36 5.79 -11.08
N ARG A 209 8.59 4.50 -11.26
CA ARG A 209 7.52 3.51 -11.43
C ARG A 209 6.84 3.28 -10.08
N ALA A 210 5.56 3.66 -10.00
CA ALA A 210 4.70 3.38 -8.87
C ALA A 210 3.37 2.81 -9.37
N ARG A 211 2.97 1.67 -8.80
CA ARG A 211 1.72 0.96 -9.09
C ARG A 211 0.97 0.71 -7.79
N VAL A 212 -0.28 1.14 -7.71
CA VAL A 212 -1.17 0.85 -6.59
C VAL A 212 -2.26 -0.08 -7.07
N TYR A 213 -2.38 -1.25 -6.45
CA TYR A 213 -3.48 -2.17 -6.67
C TYR A 213 -4.47 -2.06 -5.51
N VAL A 214 -5.72 -1.79 -5.85
CA VAL A 214 -6.80 -1.58 -4.91
C VAL A 214 -7.82 -2.69 -5.08
N SER A 215 -8.07 -3.45 -4.02
CA SER A 215 -9.23 -4.35 -3.97
C SER A 215 -10.45 -3.56 -3.52
N LEU A 216 -11.44 -3.46 -4.41
CA LEU A 216 -12.74 -2.85 -4.12
C LEU A 216 -13.63 -3.87 -3.40
N ARG A 217 -13.96 -3.57 -2.14
CA ARG A 217 -14.81 -4.44 -1.31
C ARG A 217 -16.16 -3.81 -1.05
N ASP A 218 -17.20 -4.62 -1.00
CA ASP A 218 -18.50 -4.22 -0.47
C ASP A 218 -18.57 -4.51 1.04
N VAL A 219 -19.70 -4.16 1.67
CA VAL A 219 -19.91 -4.39 3.12
C VAL A 219 -20.01 -5.89 3.44
N SER A 220 -20.42 -6.71 2.47
CA SER A 220 -20.52 -8.18 2.61
C SER A 220 -19.19 -8.91 2.40
N SER A 221 -18.17 -8.24 1.88
CA SER A 221 -16.92 -8.86 1.46
C SER A 221 -16.13 -9.34 2.67
N THR A 222 -15.84 -10.64 2.70
CA THR A 222 -15.00 -11.24 3.72
C THR A 222 -13.52 -10.92 3.46
N PRO A 223 -12.64 -10.98 4.47
CA PRO A 223 -11.20 -10.86 4.27
C PRO A 223 -10.65 -11.82 3.21
N ALA A 224 -11.21 -13.04 3.13
CA ALA A 224 -10.82 -14.03 2.13
C ALA A 224 -11.19 -13.59 0.70
N ASP A 225 -12.34 -12.94 0.49
CA ASP A 225 -12.73 -12.41 -0.81
C ASP A 225 -11.77 -11.32 -1.28
N VAL A 226 -11.39 -10.43 -0.36
CA VAL A 226 -10.40 -9.36 -0.62
C VAL A 226 -9.04 -9.97 -0.97
N MET A 227 -8.56 -10.95 -0.22
CA MET A 227 -7.29 -11.64 -0.53
C MET A 227 -7.35 -12.35 -1.89
N ARG A 228 -8.47 -13.02 -2.21
CA ARG A 228 -8.67 -13.69 -3.50
C ARG A 228 -8.60 -12.72 -4.69
N SER A 229 -9.06 -11.49 -4.54
CA SER A 229 -8.99 -10.49 -5.61
C SER A 229 -7.55 -10.13 -6.02
N PHE A 230 -6.55 -10.33 -5.15
CA PHE A 230 -5.14 -10.09 -5.46
C PHE A 230 -4.43 -11.30 -6.10
N LEU A 231 -5.07 -12.47 -6.19
CA LEU A 231 -4.47 -13.67 -6.78
C LEU A 231 -3.90 -13.49 -8.20
N PRO A 232 -4.47 -12.65 -9.09
CA PRO A 232 -3.85 -12.36 -10.38
C PRO A 232 -2.41 -11.84 -10.26
N LEU A 233 -2.07 -11.17 -9.16
CA LEU A 233 -0.74 -10.61 -8.92
C LEU A 233 0.30 -11.66 -8.53
N VAL A 234 -0.11 -12.88 -8.15
CA VAL A 234 0.78 -14.01 -7.76
C VAL A 234 0.69 -15.21 -8.72
N ALA A 235 -0.14 -15.10 -9.75
CA ALA A 235 -0.53 -16.20 -10.64
C ALA A 235 0.63 -16.78 -11.48
N SER A 236 1.71 -16.02 -11.70
CA SER A 236 2.90 -16.44 -12.47
C SER A 236 4.19 -16.03 -11.78
N SER A 237 5.30 -16.73 -11.99
CA SER A 237 6.63 -16.22 -11.56
C SER A 237 6.99 -14.90 -12.24
N SER A 238 6.41 -14.61 -13.40
CA SER A 238 6.51 -13.33 -14.10
C SER A 238 5.53 -12.26 -13.63
N SER A 239 4.59 -12.60 -12.74
CA SER A 239 3.61 -11.64 -12.21
C SER A 239 4.24 -10.68 -11.21
N VAL A 240 3.55 -9.59 -10.91
CA VAL A 240 4.07 -8.48 -10.08
C VAL A 240 4.55 -8.92 -8.69
N LEU A 241 3.87 -9.91 -8.09
CA LEU A 241 4.25 -10.51 -6.81
C LEU A 241 4.78 -11.94 -6.99
N GLY A 242 5.13 -12.35 -8.22
CA GLY A 242 5.60 -13.68 -8.56
C GLY A 242 6.93 -14.08 -7.89
N GLU A 243 7.72 -13.09 -7.47
CA GLU A 243 8.94 -13.30 -6.68
C GLU A 243 8.66 -13.65 -5.21
N LEU A 244 7.47 -13.29 -4.70
CA LEU A 244 7.01 -13.70 -3.38
C LEU A 244 6.54 -15.16 -3.49
N GLU A 245 7.07 -16.04 -2.65
CA GLU A 245 6.80 -17.48 -2.78
C GLU A 245 5.32 -17.77 -2.58
N ARG A 246 4.75 -18.58 -3.48
CA ARG A 246 3.34 -18.94 -3.42
C ARG A 246 3.07 -19.76 -2.16
N PRO A 247 2.04 -19.44 -1.36
CA PRO A 247 1.51 -20.41 -0.43
C PRO A 247 1.03 -21.62 -1.25
N LEU A 248 1.54 -22.80 -0.93
CA LEU A 248 1.13 -24.05 -1.59
C LEU A 248 -0.38 -24.31 -1.44
N PHE A 249 -1.02 -23.71 -0.42
CA PHE A 249 -2.46 -23.72 -0.21
C PHE A 249 -2.90 -22.42 0.49
N PHE A 250 -3.95 -21.76 -0.02
CA PHE A 250 -4.66 -20.73 0.73
C PHE A 250 -5.51 -21.44 1.80
N GLN A 251 -5.04 -21.46 3.05
CA GLN A 251 -5.85 -21.91 4.18
C GLN A 251 -6.59 -20.71 4.76
N PRO A 252 -7.91 -20.56 4.53
CA PRO A 252 -8.69 -19.58 5.26
C PRO A 252 -8.60 -19.92 6.75
N THR A 253 -8.22 -18.95 7.57
CA THR A 253 -8.25 -19.09 9.02
C THR A 253 -9.70 -19.00 9.46
N GLY A 254 -10.34 -20.15 9.60
CA GLY A 254 -11.67 -20.29 10.20
C GLY A 254 -11.64 -21.43 11.20
N GLU A 255 -11.64 -21.10 12.48
CA GLU A 255 -12.13 -22.01 13.50
C GLU A 255 -13.63 -22.21 13.27
N SER A 256 -13.96 -23.25 12.54
CA SER A 256 -15.21 -23.98 12.70
C SER A 256 -14.96 -25.43 12.32
N MET A 257 -14.27 -26.15 13.21
CA MET A 257 -14.47 -27.59 13.28
C MET A 257 -15.91 -27.82 13.75
N HIS A 258 -16.78 -28.11 12.79
CA HIS A 258 -17.81 -29.11 13.01
C HIS A 258 -17.75 -30.09 11.86
N GLU A 259 -17.49 -31.34 12.24
CA GLU A 259 -17.49 -32.54 11.41
C GLU A 259 -18.81 -32.62 10.63
N ASP A 260 -18.73 -32.65 9.29
CA ASP A 260 -19.26 -33.76 8.50
C ASP A 260 -18.83 -33.63 7.04
N GLY A 261 -18.45 -34.75 6.45
CA GLY A 261 -17.57 -34.82 5.30
C GLY A 261 -18.12 -34.29 3.97
N ALA A 262 -17.23 -33.63 3.22
CA ALA A 262 -17.09 -33.84 1.79
C ALA A 262 -15.71 -33.36 1.35
N THR A 263 -14.88 -34.29 0.90
CA THR A 263 -13.65 -34.06 0.16
C THR A 263 -13.93 -33.24 -1.09
N GLY A 264 -13.57 -31.95 -1.05
CA GLY A 264 -13.50 -31.07 -2.23
C GLY A 264 -12.07 -30.66 -2.49
N SER A 265 -11.24 -31.60 -2.97
CA SER A 265 -9.93 -31.32 -3.54
C SER A 265 -10.14 -30.51 -4.82
N LEU A 266 -9.74 -29.23 -4.84
CA LEU A 266 -9.61 -28.45 -6.07
C LEU A 266 -8.23 -28.74 -6.68
N ASP A 267 -8.12 -29.91 -7.31
CA ASP A 267 -7.06 -30.18 -8.28
C ASP A 267 -7.30 -29.29 -9.51
N VAL A 268 -6.60 -28.16 -9.57
CA VAL A 268 -6.48 -27.39 -10.82
C VAL A 268 -5.42 -28.09 -11.67
N LEU A 269 -5.86 -29.09 -12.43
CA LEU A 269 -5.07 -29.71 -13.48
C LEU A 269 -4.88 -28.71 -14.63
N TYR A 270 -3.61 -28.51 -14.98
CA TYR A 270 -3.18 -27.78 -16.18
C TYR A 270 -3.58 -28.55 -17.44
N THR A 271 -4.26 -27.85 -18.36
CA THR A 271 -4.11 -28.01 -19.81
C THR A 271 -4.20 -26.65 -20.47
#